data_AF-A0A8B1NHY0-F1
#
_entry.id   AF-A0A8B1NHY0-F1
#
_cell.length_a   1.000
_cell.length_b   1.000
_cell.length_c   1.000
_cell.angle_alpha   90.00
_cell.angle_beta   90.00
_cell.angle_gamma   90.00
#
_symmetry.space_group_name_H-M   'P 1'
#
loop_
_entity.id
_entity.type
_entity.pdbx_description
1 polymer ?
#
loop_
_entity_poly.entity_id
_entity_poly.type
_entity_poly.pdbx_seq_one_letter_code
_entity_poly.pdbx_strand_id
1 'polypeptide(L)'
;MPLSEADRLRERLVAAAAGKAFLLHGGHCAETFGPDALRQVAGSVAVLQQVATIISYGTALPAITVGRMAGQYAKPRSRPTETRNGVKLPAYGGDAVNGLDFTARDRTPDPWRMETAYPPVGCCLGPHSRAHLPSLPVAR
;
A
#
# COMPACT_ATOMS: atom_id res chain seq x y z
N MET A 1 -3.82 4.62 -12.16
CA MET A 1 -3.04 3.57 -12.86
C MET A 1 -3.65 3.38 -14.25
N PRO A 2 -2.87 3.45 -15.34
CA PRO A 2 -3.35 3.13 -16.70
C PRO A 2 -3.76 1.65 -16.82
N LEU A 3 -4.77 1.36 -17.65
CA LEU A 3 -5.25 -0.01 -17.88
C LEU A 3 -4.15 -0.94 -18.40
N SER A 4 -3.25 -0.43 -19.24
CA SER A 4 -2.11 -1.18 -19.77
C SER A 4 -1.12 -1.66 -18.69
N GLU A 5 -0.98 -0.92 -17.58
CA GLU A 5 -0.18 -1.39 -16.44
C GLU A 5 -0.89 -2.53 -15.69
N ALA A 6 -2.23 -2.52 -15.66
CA ALA A 6 -3.03 -3.52 -14.97
C ALA A 6 -3.03 -4.84 -15.72
N ASP A 7 -3.11 -4.78 -17.05
CA ASP A 7 -2.99 -5.95 -17.92
C ASP A 7 -1.60 -6.60 -17.80
N ARG A 8 -0.53 -5.79 -17.80
CA ARG A 8 0.84 -6.28 -17.56
C ARG A 8 0.98 -6.95 -16.18
N LEU A 9 0.37 -6.39 -15.14
CA LEU A 9 0.36 -7.02 -13.82
C LEU A 9 -0.37 -8.36 -13.86
N ARG A 10 -1.52 -8.43 -14.53
CA ARG A 10 -2.31 -9.66 -14.69
C ARG A 10 -1.49 -10.75 -15.38
N GLU A 11 -0.80 -10.44 -16.48
CA GLU A 11 0.09 -11.39 -17.16
C GLU A 11 1.19 -11.95 -16.25
N ARG A 12 1.81 -11.07 -15.44
CA ARG A 12 2.83 -11.49 -14.45
C ARG A 12 2.24 -12.39 -13.37
N LEU A 13 1.03 -12.09 -12.89
CA LEU A 13 0.33 -12.93 -11.91
C LEU A 13 -0.02 -14.31 -12.47
N VAL A 14 -0.35 -14.41 -13.77
CA VAL A 14 -0.54 -15.71 -14.45
C VAL A 14 0.77 -16.52 -14.44
N ALA A 15 1.91 -15.88 -14.68
CA ALA A 15 3.21 -16.56 -14.59
C ALA A 15 3.51 -17.05 -13.16
N ALA A 16 3.16 -16.27 -12.13
CA ALA A 16 3.30 -16.69 -10.73
C ALA A 16 2.41 -17.90 -10.39
N ALA A 17 1.15 -17.88 -10.84
CA ALA A 17 0.22 -19.00 -10.65
C ALA A 17 0.70 -20.28 -11.36
N ALA A 18 1.41 -20.14 -12.48
CA ALA A 18 2.03 -21.26 -13.20
C ALA A 18 3.37 -21.72 -12.61
N GLY A 19 3.81 -21.17 -11.47
CA GLY A 19 5.09 -21.50 -10.83
C GLY A 19 6.33 -20.97 -11.56
N LYS A 20 6.15 -20.02 -12.49
CA LYS A 20 7.23 -19.42 -13.30
C LYS A 20 7.75 -18.10 -12.73
N ALA A 21 7.16 -17.61 -11.64
CA ALA A 21 7.54 -16.38 -10.97
C ALA A 21 7.12 -16.43 -9.50
N PHE A 22 7.72 -15.57 -8.67
CA PHE A 22 7.37 -15.45 -7.25
C PHE A 22 6.68 -14.12 -6.97
N LEU A 23 5.50 -14.12 -6.33
CA LEU A 23 4.81 -12.89 -5.94
C LEU A 23 5.28 -12.42 -4.56
N LEU A 24 5.89 -11.23 -4.50
CA LEU A 24 6.23 -10.54 -3.27
C LEU A 24 5.27 -9.37 -3.06
N HIS A 25 4.32 -9.53 -2.14
CA HIS A 25 3.37 -8.48 -1.76
C HIS A 25 3.65 -7.98 -0.35
N GLY A 26 3.86 -6.68 -0.18
CA GLY A 26 4.18 -6.11 1.13
C GLY A 26 4.15 -4.60 1.17
N GLY A 27 4.18 -4.03 2.38
CA GLY A 27 4.13 -2.61 2.63
C GLY A 27 3.57 -2.32 4.03
N HIS A 28 3.30 -1.05 4.31
CA HIS A 28 2.79 -0.64 5.63
C HIS A 28 1.37 -1.17 5.90
N CYS A 29 1.04 -1.34 7.18
CA CYS A 29 -0.26 -1.87 7.59
C CYS A 29 -1.41 -0.89 7.31
N ALA A 30 -1.18 0.38 7.61
CA ALA A 30 -2.02 1.50 7.23
C ALA A 30 -1.10 2.70 6.94
N GLU A 31 -1.34 3.39 5.84
CA GLU A 31 -0.64 4.63 5.53
C GLU A 31 -1.25 5.77 6.36
N THR A 32 -0.41 6.70 6.80
CA THR A 32 -0.84 7.91 7.50
C THR A 32 -0.57 9.14 6.65
N PHE A 33 -1.40 10.17 6.81
CA PHE A 33 -1.09 11.48 6.23
C PHE A 33 0.09 12.15 6.96
N GLY A 34 0.81 13.01 6.24
CA GLY A 34 1.82 13.87 6.83
C GLY A 34 3.18 13.84 6.12
N PRO A 35 4.16 14.59 6.65
CA PRO A 35 5.48 14.81 6.04
C PRO A 35 6.31 13.52 5.91
N ASP A 36 5.93 12.47 6.62
CA ASP A 36 6.68 11.21 6.68
C ASP A 36 6.21 10.20 5.63
N ALA A 37 5.07 10.42 4.98
CA ALA A 37 4.48 9.50 4.01
C ALA A 37 5.45 9.16 2.87
N LEU A 38 6.13 10.16 2.31
CA LEU A 38 7.12 9.95 1.25
C LEU A 38 8.31 9.10 1.70
N ARG A 39 8.80 9.31 2.93
CA ARG A 39 9.91 8.51 3.48
C ARG A 39 9.48 7.07 3.73
N GLN A 40 8.26 6.87 4.23
CA GLN A 40 7.70 5.53 4.43
C GLN A 40 7.54 4.76 3.10
N VAL A 41 7.09 5.44 2.04
CA VAL A 41 6.99 4.84 0.70
C VAL A 41 8.38 4.48 0.16
N ALA A 42 9.33 5.41 0.19
CA ALA A 42 10.69 5.15 -0.28
C ALA A 42 11.36 3.99 0.48
N GLY A 43 11.22 3.95 1.82
CA GLY A 43 11.71 2.84 2.63
C GLY A 43 11.04 1.51 2.28
N SER A 44 9.72 1.51 2.05
CA SER A 44 8.99 0.29 1.65
C SER A 44 9.43 -0.21 0.28
N VAL A 45 9.63 0.67 -0.70
CA VAL A 45 10.14 0.31 -2.03
C VAL A 45 11.54 -0.31 -1.92
N ALA A 46 12.44 0.31 -1.16
CA ALA A 46 13.80 -0.19 -0.97
C ALA A 46 13.83 -1.60 -0.36
N VAL A 47 13.05 -1.83 0.71
CA VAL A 47 12.95 -3.14 1.36
C VAL A 47 12.36 -4.18 0.41
N LEU A 48 11.28 -3.85 -0.31
CA LEU A 48 10.67 -4.77 -1.27
C LEU A 48 11.66 -5.16 -2.39
N GLN A 49 12.47 -4.22 -2.88
CA GLN A 49 13.49 -4.50 -3.90
C GLN A 49 14.63 -5.36 -3.38
N GLN A 50 15.09 -5.14 -2.15
CA GLN A 50 16.12 -5.96 -1.51
C GLN A 50 15.64 -7.41 -1.36
N VAL A 51 14.43 -7.60 -0.81
CA VAL A 51 13.84 -8.94 -0.63
C VAL A 51 13.56 -9.60 -1.98
N ALA A 52 13.10 -8.86 -2.98
CA ALA A 52 12.89 -9.39 -4.33
C ALA A 52 14.19 -9.92 -4.96
N THR A 53 15.31 -9.22 -4.77
CA THR A 53 16.63 -9.67 -5.22
C THR A 53 17.04 -10.97 -4.54
N ILE A 54 16.86 -11.06 -3.22
CA ILE A 54 17.18 -12.26 -2.44
C ILE A 54 16.32 -13.45 -2.88
N ILE A 55 15.01 -13.26 -3.04
CA ILE A 55 14.09 -14.31 -3.49
C ILE A 55 14.45 -14.75 -4.91
N SER A 56 14.71 -13.81 -5.81
CA SER A 56 15.02 -14.14 -7.21
C SER A 56 16.32 -14.95 -7.31
N TYR A 57 17.32 -14.58 -6.51
CA TYR A 57 18.57 -15.34 -6.42
C TYR A 57 18.36 -16.74 -5.84
N GLY A 58 17.62 -16.86 -4.73
CA GLY A 58 17.41 -18.15 -4.04
C GLY A 58 16.49 -19.12 -4.77
N THR A 59 15.57 -18.61 -5.59
CA THR A 59 14.59 -19.45 -6.34
C THR A 59 14.96 -19.63 -7.81
N ALA A 60 15.92 -18.85 -8.33
CA ALA A 60 16.18 -18.70 -9.77
C ALA A 60 14.94 -18.30 -10.60
N LEU A 61 13.89 -17.79 -9.95
CA LEU A 61 12.65 -17.31 -10.57
C LEU A 61 12.56 -15.79 -10.46
N PRO A 62 11.90 -15.13 -11.43
CA PRO A 62 11.66 -13.70 -11.33
C PRO A 62 10.69 -13.36 -10.18
N ALA A 63 11.06 -12.40 -9.33
CA ALA A 63 10.16 -11.84 -8.34
C ALA A 63 9.27 -10.72 -8.91
N ILE A 64 7.97 -10.78 -8.62
CA ILE A 64 6.96 -9.77 -8.94
C ILE A 64 6.65 -9.01 -7.66
N THR A 65 7.06 -7.75 -7.60
CA THR A 65 6.83 -6.89 -6.43
C THR A 65 5.52 -6.13 -6.54
N VAL A 66 4.69 -6.20 -5.50
CA VAL A 66 3.45 -5.44 -5.38
C VAL A 66 3.43 -4.72 -4.03
N GLY A 67 3.44 -3.39 -4.05
CA GLY A 67 3.41 -2.57 -2.85
C GLY A 67 2.02 -2.41 -2.24
N ARG A 68 1.90 -2.51 -0.92
CA ARG A 68 0.78 -1.96 -0.14
C ARG A 68 1.09 -0.51 0.17
N MET A 69 0.79 0.36 -0.78
CA MET A 69 1.05 1.79 -0.76
C MET A 69 0.11 2.51 -1.72
N ALA A 70 0.00 3.83 -1.59
CA ALA A 70 -0.82 4.66 -2.45
C ALA A 70 -2.32 4.30 -2.39
N GLY A 71 -2.85 4.11 -1.18
CA GLY A 71 -4.31 3.96 -0.99
C GLY A 71 -4.74 3.16 0.23
N GLN A 72 -3.81 2.64 1.04
CA GLN A 72 -4.11 1.82 2.22
C GLN A 72 -4.40 2.70 3.45
N TYR A 73 -5.30 3.68 3.29
CA TYR A 73 -5.70 4.64 4.34
C TYR A 73 -6.92 4.19 5.15
N ALA A 74 -7.57 3.09 4.76
CA ALA A 74 -8.71 2.53 5.47
C ALA A 74 -8.30 1.29 6.26
N LYS A 75 -8.87 1.13 7.46
CA LYS A 75 -8.62 0.00 8.36
C LYS A 75 -9.95 -0.61 8.82
N PRO A 76 -10.26 -1.87 8.45
CA PRO A 76 -11.45 -2.54 8.95
C PRO A 76 -11.35 -2.74 10.46
N ARG A 77 -12.47 -2.59 11.16
CA ARG A 77 -12.56 -2.76 12.62
C ARG A 77 -13.58 -3.83 12.96
N SER A 78 -13.21 -4.70 13.89
CA SER A 78 -14.09 -5.75 14.42
C SER A 78 -15.25 -5.19 15.25
N ARG A 79 -15.10 -3.99 15.80
CA ARG A 79 -16.13 -3.27 16.56
C ARG A 79 -16.29 -1.86 16.02
N PRO A 80 -17.53 -1.34 15.90
CA PRO A 80 -17.79 0.01 15.39
C PRO A 80 -17.39 1.11 16.37
N THR A 81 -17.26 0.78 17.66
CA THR A 81 -16.94 1.74 18.73
C THR A 81 -15.77 1.28 19.58
N GLU A 82 -15.02 2.24 20.11
CA GLU A 82 -13.92 2.06 21.04
C GLU A 82 -14.26 2.82 22.34
N THR A 83 -14.09 2.16 23.49
CA THR A 83 -14.31 2.76 24.80
C THR A 83 -12.97 2.92 25.52
N ARG A 84 -12.66 4.14 25.96
CA ARG A 84 -11.49 4.43 26.82
C ARG A 84 -11.94 5.31 27.97
N ASN A 85 -11.50 4.98 29.19
CA ASN A 85 -11.81 5.75 30.41
C ASN A 85 -13.32 6.05 30.58
N GLY A 86 -14.18 5.07 30.27
CA GLY A 86 -15.64 5.21 30.36
C GLY A 86 -16.31 5.96 29.19
N VAL A 87 -15.56 6.61 28.30
CA VAL A 87 -16.09 7.33 27.14
C VAL A 87 -16.12 6.42 25.92
N LYS A 88 -17.28 6.30 25.27
CA LYS A 88 -17.50 5.49 24.06
C LYS A 88 -17.53 6.38 22.82
N LEU A 89 -16.58 6.16 21.90
CA LEU A 89 -16.48 6.88 20.63
C LEU A 89 -16.44 5.90 19.45
N PRO A 90 -16.66 6.36 18.20
CA PRO A 90 -16.39 5.55 17.03
C PRO A 90 -14.94 5.03 17.00
N ALA A 91 -14.77 3.80 16.52
CA ALA A 91 -13.45 3.23 16.34
C ALA A 91 -12.69 3.97 15.22
N TYR A 92 -11.38 4.13 15.37
CA TYR A 92 -10.54 4.63 14.30
C TYR A 92 -10.58 3.68 13.09
N GLY A 93 -11.12 4.16 11.96
CA GLY A 93 -11.33 3.44 10.71
C GLY A 93 -10.24 3.69 9.67
N GLY A 94 -9.16 4.37 10.04
CA GLY A 94 -8.12 4.82 9.12
C GLY A 94 -8.30 6.28 8.69
N ASP A 95 -7.20 6.89 8.24
CA ASP A 95 -7.12 8.32 7.93
C ASP A 95 -8.09 8.79 6.83
N ALA A 96 -8.51 7.88 5.94
CA ALA A 96 -9.55 8.13 4.93
C ALA A 96 -10.98 8.21 5.50
N VAL A 97 -11.20 7.76 6.73
CA VAL A 97 -12.52 7.73 7.40
C VAL A 97 -12.57 8.75 8.53
N ASN A 98 -11.65 8.67 9.49
CA ASN A 98 -11.62 9.53 10.68
C ASN A 98 -10.19 9.69 11.22
N GLY A 99 -10.00 10.57 12.20
CA GLY A 99 -8.71 10.87 12.82
C GLY A 99 -8.28 9.85 13.88
N LEU A 100 -6.97 9.72 14.07
CA LEU A 100 -6.36 8.78 15.01
C LEU A 100 -6.69 9.12 16.48
N ASP A 101 -6.72 10.42 16.79
CA ASP A 101 -6.90 10.94 18.14
C ASP A 101 -8.25 10.52 18.74
N PHE A 102 -8.26 10.27 20.05
CA PHE A 102 -9.45 9.81 20.77
C PHE A 102 -10.29 11.01 21.24
N THR A 103 -10.77 11.81 20.30
CA THR A 103 -11.69 12.93 20.56
C THR A 103 -13.00 12.73 19.80
N ALA A 104 -14.10 13.30 20.29
CA ALA A 104 -15.38 13.21 19.60
C ALA A 104 -15.32 13.79 18.17
N ARG A 105 -14.56 14.88 18.00
CA ARG A 105 -14.32 15.51 16.70
C ARG A 105 -13.56 14.58 15.77
N ASP A 106 -12.41 14.07 16.20
CA ASP A 106 -11.54 13.26 15.34
C ASP A 106 -12.15 11.90 15.02
N ARG A 107 -12.95 11.34 15.92
CA ARG A 107 -13.62 10.05 15.68
C ARG A 107 -14.88 10.15 14.83
N THR A 108 -15.39 11.34 14.55
CA THR A 108 -16.52 11.53 13.65
C THR A 108 -16.07 11.27 12.19
N PRO A 109 -16.70 10.34 11.46
CA PRO A 109 -16.37 10.10 10.05
C PRO A 109 -16.57 11.37 9.20
N ASP A 110 -15.57 11.68 8.37
CA ASP A 110 -15.57 12.87 7.52
C ASP A 110 -15.36 12.48 6.05
N PRO A 111 -16.38 12.64 5.17
CA PRO A 111 -16.27 12.32 3.75
C PRO A 111 -15.15 13.07 3.03
N TRP A 112 -14.80 14.28 3.47
CA TRP A 112 -13.74 15.09 2.83
C TRP A 112 -12.35 14.47 2.98
N ARG A 113 -12.18 13.53 3.91
CA ARG A 113 -10.93 12.76 4.05
C ARG A 113 -10.66 11.85 2.86
N MET A 114 -11.67 11.44 2.10
CA MET A 114 -11.47 10.69 0.85
C MET A 114 -10.82 11.56 -0.22
N GLU A 115 -11.22 12.83 -0.32
CA GLU A 115 -10.55 13.79 -1.20
C GLU A 115 -9.12 14.08 -0.73
N THR A 116 -8.91 14.17 0.58
CA THR A 116 -7.58 14.37 1.17
C THR A 116 -6.67 13.17 0.94
N ALA A 117 -7.22 11.95 0.89
CA ALA A 117 -6.49 10.72 0.61
C ALA A 117 -6.01 10.63 -0.85
N TYR A 118 -6.65 11.31 -1.79
CA TYR A 118 -6.37 11.17 -3.22
C TYR A 118 -5.04 11.81 -3.69
N PRO A 119 -4.69 13.07 -3.36
CA PRO A 119 -3.40 13.66 -3.75
C PRO A 119 -2.16 12.86 -3.26
N PRO A 120 -2.13 12.36 -2.01
CA PRO A 120 -1.07 11.47 -1.54
C PRO A 120 -0.86 10.23 -2.40
N VAL A 121 -1.93 9.63 -2.97
CA VAL A 121 -1.83 8.47 -3.89
C VAL A 121 -1.00 8.83 -5.12
N GLY A 122 -1.25 10.00 -5.72
CA GLY A 122 -0.48 10.49 -6.87
C GLY A 122 0.99 10.73 -6.53
N CYS A 123 1.27 11.26 -5.34
CA CYS A 123 2.62 11.49 -4.83
C CYS A 123 3.39 10.16 -4.61
N CYS A 124 2.73 9.16 -4.02
CA CYS A 124 3.29 7.83 -3.82
C CYS A 124 3.59 7.13 -5.15
N LEU A 125 2.78 7.36 -6.19
CA LEU A 125 2.95 6.82 -7.55
C LEU A 125 3.83 7.71 -8.46
N GLY A 126 4.52 8.68 -7.89
CA GLY A 126 5.43 9.57 -8.59
C GLY A 126 6.68 8.87 -9.16
N PRO A 127 7.56 9.61 -9.86
CA PRO A 127 8.73 9.03 -10.53
C PRO A 127 9.63 8.21 -9.61
N HIS A 128 9.70 8.51 -8.31
CA HIS A 128 10.51 7.75 -7.35
C HIS A 128 10.06 6.30 -7.14
N SER A 129 8.77 5.99 -7.22
CA SER A 129 8.27 4.59 -7.14
C SER A 129 8.24 3.89 -8.50
N ARG A 130 8.09 4.66 -9.59
CA ARG A 130 8.02 4.14 -10.96
C ARG A 130 9.36 3.93 -11.66
N ALA A 131 10.40 4.70 -11.31
CA ALA A 131 11.67 4.72 -12.05
C ALA A 131 12.58 3.51 -11.76
N HIS A 132 12.27 2.64 -10.80
CA HIS A 132 13.17 1.57 -10.34
C HIS A 132 12.55 0.17 -10.42
N LEU A 133 11.52 -0.02 -11.25
CA LEU A 133 11.01 -1.36 -11.54
C LEU A 133 11.84 -1.98 -12.69
N PRO A 134 12.67 -3.00 -12.43
CA PRO A 134 13.36 -3.68 -13.51
C PRO A 134 12.31 -4.28 -14.45
N SER A 135 12.46 -4.02 -15.75
CA SER A 135 11.71 -4.74 -16.77
C SER A 135 12.07 -6.21 -16.66
N LEU A 136 11.11 -7.06 -16.28
CA LEU A 136 11.29 -8.50 -16.46
C LEU A 136 11.53 -8.73 -17.96
N PRO A 137 12.58 -9.49 -18.35
CA PRO A 137 12.69 -9.91 -19.73
C PRO A 137 11.44 -10.70 -20.05
N VAL A 138 10.71 -10.26 -21.08
CA VAL A 138 9.64 -11.04 -21.67
C VAL A 138 10.31 -12.30 -22.19
N ALA A 139 10.02 -13.44 -21.57
CA ALA A 139 10.46 -14.72 -22.09
C ALA A 139 9.88 -14.86 -23.52
N ARG A 140 10.78 -14.89 -24.51
CA ARG A 140 10.46 -15.28 -25.88
C ARG A 140 10.14 -16.76 -25.94
#